data_AF-A0A7Y0DDE8-F1
#
_entry.id   AF-A0A7Y0DDE8-F1
#
_cell.length_a   1.000
_cell.length_b   1.000
_cell.length_c   1.000
_cell.angle_alpha   90.00
_cell.angle_beta   90.00
_cell.angle_gamma   90.00
#
_symmetry.space_group_name_H-M   'P 1'
#
loop_
_entity.id
_entity.type
_entity.pdbx_description
1 polymer ?
#
loop_
_entity_poly.entity_id
_entity_poly.type
_entity_poly.pdbx_seq_one_letter_code
_entity_poly.pdbx_strand_id
1 'polypeptide(L)'
;MTDRVPAGTGRLGDRIFGGTAKGAGLLVIAIVTLIAGFLVSQALPALAKDKANFLTSTQWNVDGTPLQFGIANLLWVTVLSSVIAMLIAVPFGVGVALFITQYAPAWLSRTAATLVDLLAAVPSIVYGLWGLQVFGPHMSGIQDFLVTYLGWFPL
;
A
#
# COMPACT_ATOMS: atom_id res chain seq x y z
N MET A 1 19.80 -29.95 -42.72
CA MET A 1 20.21 -28.67 -43.35
C MET A 1 19.03 -27.72 -43.23
N THR A 2 18.97 -26.95 -42.15
CA THR A 2 18.03 -25.85 -41.94
C THR A 2 18.80 -24.76 -41.22
N ASP A 3 19.15 -23.73 -41.98
CA ASP A 3 19.93 -22.58 -41.53
C ASP A 3 19.18 -21.83 -40.42
N ARG A 4 19.88 -21.58 -39.31
CA ARG A 4 19.43 -20.60 -38.31
C ARG A 4 19.78 -19.22 -38.82
N VAL A 5 18.76 -18.47 -39.26
CA VAL A 5 18.90 -17.03 -39.52
C VAL A 5 19.27 -16.33 -38.21
N PRO A 6 20.43 -15.65 -38.10
CA PRO A 6 20.69 -14.78 -36.98
C PRO A 6 19.85 -13.52 -37.17
N ALA A 7 18.75 -13.40 -36.43
CA ALA A 7 18.05 -12.12 -36.31
C ALA A 7 18.92 -11.17 -35.46
N GLY A 8 19.94 -10.58 -36.08
CA GLY A 8 20.67 -9.48 -35.48
C GLY A 8 19.79 -8.24 -35.53
N THR A 9 19.22 -7.83 -34.40
CA THR A 9 18.76 -6.45 -34.26
C THR A 9 19.99 -5.58 -34.52
N GLY A 10 19.94 -4.74 -35.56
CA GLY A 10 21.09 -3.91 -35.93
C GLY A 10 21.55 -3.10 -34.71
N ARG A 11 22.86 -2.87 -34.56
CA ARG A 11 23.49 -2.12 -33.44
C ARG A 11 22.80 -0.78 -33.12
N LEU A 12 22.05 -0.23 -34.08
CA LEU A 12 21.23 0.97 -33.94
C LEU A 12 19.96 0.73 -33.09
N GLY A 13 19.25 -0.37 -33.29
CA GLY A 13 18.02 -0.72 -32.57
C GLY A 13 18.27 -0.91 -31.08
N ASP A 14 19.33 -1.66 -30.72
CA ASP A 14 19.73 -1.86 -29.33
C ASP A 14 20.15 -0.55 -28.65
N ARG A 15 20.77 0.36 -29.40
CA ARG A 15 21.19 1.68 -28.88
C ARG A 15 20.01 2.62 -28.69
N ILE A 16 19.04 2.61 -29.60
CA ILE A 16 17.80 3.40 -29.49
C ILE A 16 17.00 2.87 -28.30
N PHE A 17 16.78 1.55 -28.22
CA PHE A 17 16.05 0.92 -27.13
C PHE A 17 16.74 1.16 -25.78
N GLY A 18 18.06 0.96 -25.70
CA GLY A 18 18.82 1.24 -24.49
C GLY A 18 18.79 2.72 -24.09
N GLY A 19 18.78 3.63 -25.07
CA GLY A 19 18.65 5.08 -24.84
C GLY A 19 17.27 5.48 -24.31
N THR A 20 16.20 4.99 -24.94
CA THR A 20 14.82 5.29 -24.52
C THR A 20 14.49 4.66 -23.17
N ALA A 21 14.94 3.43 -22.91
CA ALA A 21 14.75 2.76 -21.62
C ALA A 21 15.47 3.52 -20.48
N LYS A 22 16.72 3.95 -20.70
CA LYS A 22 17.45 4.78 -19.72
C LYS A 22 16.80 6.15 -19.54
N GLY A 23 16.34 6.78 -20.61
CA GLY A 23 15.62 8.05 -20.57
C GLY A 23 14.32 7.95 -19.77
N ALA A 24 13.53 6.91 -19.97
CA ALA A 24 12.32 6.64 -19.21
C ALA A 24 12.63 6.44 -17.72
N GLY A 25 13.66 5.66 -17.39
CA GLY A 25 14.10 5.48 -16.00
C GLY A 25 14.55 6.78 -15.33
N LEU A 26 15.37 7.58 -16.02
CA LEU A 26 15.80 8.90 -15.53
C LEU A 26 14.62 9.86 -15.35
N LEU A 27 13.65 9.84 -16.26
CA LEU A 27 12.45 10.65 -16.16
C LEU A 27 11.59 10.28 -14.95
N VAL A 28 11.41 8.98 -14.67
CA VAL A 28 10.70 8.53 -13.46
C VAL A 28 11.41 9.00 -12.21
N ILE A 29 12.74 8.82 -12.13
CA ILE A 29 13.54 9.29 -10.98
C ILE A 29 13.43 10.81 -10.82
N ALA A 30 13.50 11.56 -11.92
CA ALA A 30 13.37 13.01 -11.90
C ALA A 30 11.99 13.45 -11.38
N ILE A 31 10.91 12.82 -11.84
CA ILE A 31 9.55 13.11 -11.37
C ILE A 31 9.41 12.82 -9.87
N VAL A 32 9.85 11.64 -9.41
CA VAL A 32 9.79 11.29 -7.98
C VAL A 32 10.58 12.29 -7.12
N THR A 33 11.77 12.67 -7.58
CA THR A 33 12.61 13.67 -6.90
C THR A 33 11.94 15.04 -6.85
N LEU A 34 11.32 15.47 -7.95
CA LEU A 34 10.59 16.75 -8.01
C LEU A 34 9.37 16.74 -7.08
N ILE A 35 8.61 15.65 -7.03
CA ILE A 35 7.48 15.48 -6.10
C ILE A 35 7.98 15.57 -4.66
N ALA A 36 9.04 14.84 -4.31
CA ALA A 36 9.61 14.89 -2.97
C ALA A 36 10.07 16.31 -2.60
N GLY A 37 10.78 17.00 -3.50
CA GLY A 37 11.21 18.39 -3.29
C GLY A 37 10.04 19.36 -3.13
N PHE A 38 8.98 19.21 -3.92
CA PHE A 38 7.75 19.99 -3.82
C PHE A 38 7.05 19.78 -2.47
N LEU A 39 6.92 18.52 -2.03
CA LEU A 39 6.31 18.19 -0.74
C LEU A 39 7.10 18.78 0.43
N VAL A 40 8.44 18.71 0.40
CA VAL A 40 9.29 19.31 1.44
C VAL A 40 9.12 20.84 1.47
N SER A 41 9.11 21.48 0.30
CA SER A 41 8.90 22.93 0.18
C SER A 41 7.57 23.38 0.81
N GLN A 42 6.51 22.58 0.68
CA GLN A 42 5.20 22.86 1.29
C GLN A 42 5.12 22.48 2.77
N ALA A 43 5.79 21.41 3.19
CA ALA A 43 5.75 20.93 4.57
C ALA A 43 6.50 21.86 5.54
N LEU A 44 7.66 22.39 5.15
CA LEU A 44 8.47 23.27 6.00
C LEU A 44 7.72 24.51 6.54
N PRO A 45 7.07 25.35 5.71
CA PRO A 45 6.33 26.51 6.21
C PRO A 45 5.10 26.14 7.04
N ALA A 46 4.49 24.98 6.79
CA ALA A 46 3.38 24.48 7.61
C ALA A 46 3.85 24.09 9.00
N LEU A 47 4.94 23.32 9.10
CA LEU A 47 5.55 22.90 10.37
C LEU A 47 6.15 24.07 11.14
N ALA A 48 6.74 25.06 10.46
CA ALA A 48 7.27 26.26 11.11
C ALA A 48 6.18 27.11 11.78
N LYS A 49 4.93 27.01 11.32
CA LYS A 49 3.76 27.68 11.91
C LYS A 49 3.02 26.82 12.94
N ASP A 50 3.43 25.55 13.10
CA ASP A 50 2.87 24.66 14.11
C ASP A 50 3.14 25.22 15.51
N LYS A 51 2.10 25.35 16.31
CA LYS A 51 2.21 25.73 17.72
C LYS A 51 2.06 24.52 18.65
N ALA A 52 1.74 23.36 18.11
CA ALA A 52 1.74 22.10 18.83
C ALA A 52 3.12 21.41 18.72
N ASN A 53 3.37 20.42 19.58
CA ASN A 53 4.50 19.52 19.38
C ASN A 53 4.12 18.49 18.32
N PHE A 54 4.74 18.56 17.13
CA PHE A 54 4.48 17.66 16.01
C PHE A 54 4.44 16.18 16.42
N LEU A 55 5.41 15.71 17.20
CA LEU A 55 5.56 14.29 17.53
C LEU A 55 4.67 13.82 18.69
N THR A 56 4.43 14.67 19.69
CA THR A 56 3.74 14.25 20.93
C THR A 56 2.30 14.74 21.04
N SER A 57 1.91 15.74 20.24
CA SER A 57 0.54 16.23 20.22
C SER A 57 -0.39 15.23 19.56
N THR A 58 -1.58 15.07 20.14
CA THR A 58 -2.69 14.28 19.58
C THR A 58 -3.65 15.14 18.75
N GLN A 59 -3.48 16.46 18.76
CA GLN A 59 -4.37 17.39 18.08
C GLN A 59 -3.91 17.65 16.64
N TRP A 60 -4.84 17.45 15.70
CA TRP A 60 -4.68 17.74 14.28
C TRP A 60 -5.70 18.80 13.86
N ASN A 61 -5.24 20.04 13.69
CA ASN A 61 -6.07 21.18 13.30
C ASN A 61 -5.40 21.99 12.19
N VAL A 62 -5.92 21.81 10.97
CA VAL A 62 -5.40 22.42 9.73
C VAL A 62 -6.15 23.70 9.33
N ASP A 63 -7.35 23.91 9.86
CA ASP A 63 -8.22 25.05 9.54
C ASP A 63 -8.25 26.10 10.66
N GLY A 64 -7.72 25.77 11.84
CA GLY A 64 -7.72 26.62 13.02
C GLY A 64 -6.56 27.60 13.10
N THR A 65 -6.78 28.68 13.85
CA THR A 65 -5.73 29.61 14.31
C THR A 65 -5.53 29.41 15.82
N PRO A 66 -4.43 28.81 16.29
CA PRO A 66 -3.22 28.39 15.56
C PRO A 66 -3.34 27.01 14.89
N LEU A 67 -2.50 26.78 13.86
CA LEU A 67 -2.30 25.47 13.23
C LEU A 67 -1.69 24.48 14.22
N GLN A 68 -2.16 23.22 14.16
CA GLN A 68 -1.70 22.13 15.01
C GLN A 68 -1.51 20.86 14.16
N PHE A 69 -0.29 20.32 14.09
CA PHE A 69 0.03 19.15 13.27
C PHE A 69 0.49 17.96 14.12
N GLY A 70 -0.20 17.68 15.23
CA GLY A 70 0.12 16.55 16.09
C GLY A 70 -0.12 15.19 15.42
N ILE A 71 0.94 14.39 15.25
CA ILE A 71 0.85 13.06 14.61
C ILE A 71 0.74 11.90 15.60
N ALA A 72 0.81 12.13 16.92
CA ALA A 72 0.90 11.06 17.90
C ALA A 72 -0.27 10.07 17.80
N ASN A 73 -1.50 10.61 17.68
CA ASN A 73 -2.70 9.79 17.55
C ASN A 73 -2.78 9.08 16.18
N LEU A 74 -2.45 9.79 15.10
CA LEU A 74 -2.43 9.24 13.74
C LEU A 74 -1.43 8.08 13.62
N LEU A 75 -0.24 8.24 14.20
CA LEU A 75 0.79 7.22 14.25
C LEU A 75 0.32 6.03 15.08
N TRP A 76 -0.25 6.28 16.26
CA TRP A 76 -0.77 5.22 17.13
C TRP A 76 -1.82 4.35 16.43
N VAL A 77 -2.85 4.97 15.84
CA VAL A 77 -3.92 4.26 15.10
C VAL A 77 -3.34 3.49 13.90
N THR A 78 -2.41 4.09 13.16
CA THR A 78 -1.79 3.43 11.98
C THR A 78 -0.97 2.20 12.38
N VAL A 79 -0.15 2.32 13.42
CA VAL A 79 0.69 1.21 13.91
C VAL A 79 -0.19 0.10 14.49
N LEU A 80 -1.14 0.46 15.35
CA LEU A 80 -2.02 -0.49 16.02
C LEU A 80 -2.88 -1.26 15.01
N SER A 81 -3.51 -0.56 14.06
CA SER A 81 -4.29 -1.18 12.98
C SER A 81 -3.43 -2.10 12.10
N SER A 82 -2.21 -1.67 11.76
CA SER A 82 -1.27 -2.50 10.98
C SER A 82 -0.87 -3.77 11.74
N VAL A 83 -0.61 -3.67 13.04
CA VAL A 83 -0.24 -4.82 13.88
C VAL A 83 -1.40 -5.80 13.97
N ILE A 84 -2.62 -5.33 14.27
CA ILE A 84 -3.82 -6.18 14.34
C ILE A 84 -4.08 -6.85 12.98
N ALA A 85 -3.98 -6.09 11.88
CA ALA A 85 -4.14 -6.62 10.53
C ALA A 85 -3.11 -7.71 10.23
N MET A 86 -1.82 -7.50 10.55
CA MET A 86 -0.78 -8.52 10.35
C MET A 86 -0.98 -9.76 11.21
N LEU A 87 -1.37 -9.59 12.49
CA LEU A 87 -1.64 -10.71 13.39
C LEU A 87 -2.72 -11.65 12.87
N ILE A 88 -3.68 -11.14 12.08
CA ILE A 88 -4.74 -11.94 11.48
C ILE A 88 -4.34 -12.42 10.08
N ALA A 89 -3.85 -11.52 9.24
CA ALA A 89 -3.59 -11.80 7.82
C ALA A 89 -2.41 -12.75 7.62
N VAL A 90 -1.33 -12.62 8.40
CA VAL A 90 -0.12 -13.46 8.25
C VAL A 90 -0.41 -14.93 8.54
N PRO A 91 -0.97 -15.34 9.69
CA PRO A 91 -1.23 -16.76 9.94
C PRO A 91 -2.23 -17.36 8.96
N PHE A 92 -3.26 -16.60 8.56
CA PHE A 92 -4.20 -17.05 7.52
C PHE A 92 -3.51 -17.24 6.17
N GLY A 93 -2.71 -16.26 5.74
CA GLY A 93 -1.97 -16.31 4.47
C GLY A 93 -1.00 -17.48 4.43
N VAL A 94 -0.24 -17.69 5.50
CA VAL A 94 0.68 -18.84 5.63
C VAL A 94 -0.09 -20.15 5.63
N GLY A 95 -1.20 -20.24 6.37
CA GLY A 95 -2.05 -21.43 6.40
C GLY A 95 -2.60 -21.82 5.03
N VAL A 96 -3.13 -20.84 4.29
CA VAL A 96 -3.62 -21.03 2.91
C VAL A 96 -2.47 -21.42 1.98
N ALA A 97 -1.31 -20.78 2.08
CA ALA A 97 -0.15 -21.10 1.25
C ALA A 97 0.34 -22.53 1.49
N LEU A 98 0.44 -22.97 2.75
CA LEU A 98 0.81 -24.33 3.11
C LEU A 98 -0.24 -25.34 2.63
N PHE A 99 -1.53 -25.05 2.76
CA PHE A 99 -2.58 -25.91 2.24
C PHE A 99 -2.47 -26.10 0.73
N ILE A 100 -2.35 -25.01 -0.03
CA ILE A 100 -2.24 -25.05 -1.49
C ILE A 100 -0.98 -25.82 -1.96
N THR A 101 0.14 -25.66 -1.24
CA THR A 101 1.43 -26.23 -1.65
C THR A 101 1.64 -27.66 -1.19
N GLN A 102 1.18 -28.03 0.01
CA GLN A 102 1.50 -29.31 0.64
C GLN A 102 0.33 -30.30 0.71
N TYR A 103 -0.92 -29.81 0.76
CA TYR A 103 -2.09 -30.66 1.04
C TYR A 103 -3.10 -30.72 -0.10
N ALA A 104 -3.18 -29.69 -0.96
CA ALA A 104 -4.16 -29.62 -2.03
C ALA A 104 -3.82 -30.57 -3.19
N PRO A 105 -4.83 -31.24 -3.80
CA PRO A 105 -4.63 -32.04 -5.00
C PRO A 105 -4.19 -31.15 -6.18
N ALA A 106 -3.41 -31.71 -7.11
CA ALA A 106 -2.73 -30.96 -8.17
C ALA A 106 -3.65 -30.03 -9.01
N TRP A 107 -4.89 -30.46 -9.27
CA TRP A 107 -5.86 -29.64 -10.02
C TRP A 107 -6.32 -28.42 -9.21
N LEU A 108 -6.53 -28.56 -7.90
CA LEU A 108 -6.97 -27.47 -7.03
C LEU A 108 -5.82 -26.50 -6.75
N SER A 109 -4.62 -27.03 -6.49
CA SER A 109 -3.43 -26.21 -6.23
C SER A 109 -3.15 -25.24 -7.40
N ARG A 110 -3.21 -25.75 -8.63
CA ARG A 110 -2.96 -24.95 -9.84
C ARG A 110 -3.99 -23.83 -10.02
N THR A 111 -5.28 -24.14 -9.90
CA THR A 111 -6.34 -23.13 -10.04
C THR A 111 -6.31 -22.12 -8.89
N ALA A 112 -6.13 -22.58 -7.65
CA ALA A 112 -6.06 -21.70 -6.49
C ALA A 112 -4.88 -20.75 -6.57
N ALA A 113 -3.70 -21.23 -6.98
CA ALA A 113 -2.52 -20.37 -7.19
C ALA A 113 -2.79 -19.30 -8.26
N THR A 114 -3.38 -19.67 -9.41
CA THR A 114 -3.76 -18.70 -10.44
C THR A 114 -4.76 -17.67 -9.92
N LEU A 115 -5.76 -18.09 -9.13
CA LEU A 115 -6.70 -17.15 -8.53
C LEU A 115 -6.02 -16.20 -7.55
N VAL A 116 -5.10 -16.69 -6.71
CA VAL A 116 -4.33 -15.84 -5.79
C VAL A 116 -3.47 -14.83 -6.55
N ASP A 117 -2.80 -15.25 -7.62
CA ASP A 117 -2.01 -14.35 -8.47
C ASP A 117 -2.88 -13.28 -9.13
N LEU A 118 -4.07 -13.67 -9.60
CA LEU A 118 -5.05 -12.72 -10.15
C LEU A 118 -5.59 -11.77 -9.08
N LEU A 119 -5.89 -12.26 -7.88
CA LEU A 119 -6.32 -11.43 -6.74
C LEU A 119 -5.24 -10.42 -6.35
N ALA A 120 -3.96 -10.80 -6.41
CA ALA A 120 -2.84 -9.91 -6.12
C ALA A 120 -2.65 -8.81 -7.17
N ALA A 121 -3.10 -9.04 -8.41
CA ALA A 121 -3.06 -8.06 -9.49
C ALA A 121 -4.21 -7.04 -9.44
N VAL A 122 -5.25 -7.28 -8.65
CA VAL A 122 -6.38 -6.36 -8.51
C VAL A 122 -5.91 -5.05 -7.84
N PRO A 123 -6.31 -3.87 -8.35
CA PRO A 123 -5.95 -2.59 -7.74
C PRO A 123 -6.44 -2.49 -6.29
N SER A 124 -5.59 -1.97 -5.39
CA SER A 124 -5.93 -1.84 -3.96
C SER A 124 -7.19 -1.00 -3.71
N ILE A 125 -7.46 0.00 -4.55
CA ILE A 125 -8.67 0.84 -4.46
C ILE A 125 -9.96 0.04 -4.63
N VAL A 126 -9.95 -1.02 -5.43
CA VAL A 126 -11.12 -1.88 -5.67
C VAL A 126 -11.49 -2.62 -4.39
N TYR A 127 -10.50 -3.23 -3.72
CA TYR A 127 -10.74 -3.89 -2.43
C TYR A 127 -11.15 -2.90 -1.33
N GLY A 128 -10.59 -1.68 -1.34
CA GLY A 128 -11.00 -0.63 -0.41
C GLY A 128 -12.48 -0.26 -0.56
N LEU A 129 -12.92 0.02 -1.78
CA LEU A 129 -14.32 0.38 -2.06
C LEU A 129 -15.27 -0.80 -1.83
N TRP A 130 -14.90 -2.01 -2.25
CA TRP A 130 -15.68 -3.22 -1.98
C TRP A 130 -15.81 -3.47 -0.48
N GLY A 131 -14.72 -3.30 0.28
CA GLY A 131 -14.71 -3.41 1.73
C GLY A 131 -15.66 -2.42 2.39
N LEU A 132 -15.74 -1.18 1.91
CA LEU A 132 -16.68 -0.19 2.43
C LEU A 132 -18.14 -0.51 2.06
N GLN A 133 -18.40 -0.89 0.82
CA GLN A 133 -19.78 -1.02 0.31
C GLN A 133 -20.43 -2.37 0.63
N VAL A 134 -19.65 -3.45 0.60
CA VAL A 134 -20.18 -4.81 0.80
C VAL A 134 -19.90 -5.29 2.21
N PHE A 135 -18.67 -5.14 2.69
CA PHE A 135 -18.28 -5.66 4.01
C PHE A 135 -18.66 -4.70 5.15
N GLY A 136 -18.57 -3.38 4.93
CA GLY A 136 -18.91 -2.35 5.91
C GLY A 136 -20.28 -2.53 6.57
N PRO A 137 -21.38 -2.71 5.81
CA PRO A 137 -22.72 -2.91 6.39
C PRO A 137 -22.83 -4.13 7.32
N HIS A 138 -22.03 -5.17 7.07
CA HIS A 138 -22.02 -6.39 7.88
C HIS A 138 -21.18 -6.26 9.16
N MET A 139 -20.41 -5.19 9.28
CA MET A 139 -19.49 -4.98 10.40
C MET A 139 -20.13 -4.22 11.57
N SER A 140 -21.37 -3.72 11.43
CA SER A 140 -22.07 -2.92 12.45
C SER A 140 -22.11 -3.59 13.83
N GLY A 141 -22.50 -4.87 13.89
CA GLY A 141 -22.55 -5.60 15.17
C GLY A 141 -21.18 -5.78 15.83
N ILE A 142 -20.12 -5.95 15.04
CA ILE A 142 -18.75 -6.04 15.56
C ILE A 142 -18.26 -4.65 15.99
N GLN A 143 -18.57 -3.60 15.22
CA GLN A 143 -18.24 -2.22 15.59
C GLN A 143 -18.90 -1.84 16.92
N ASP A 144 -20.19 -2.10 17.09
CA ASP A 144 -20.92 -1.80 18.32
C ASP A 144 -20.37 -2.56 19.52
N PHE A 145 -20.00 -3.84 19.32
CA PHE A 145 -19.32 -4.63 20.33
C PHE A 145 -17.97 -4.02 20.71
N LEU A 146 -17.12 -3.70 19.72
CA LEU A 146 -15.81 -3.10 19.96
C LEU A 146 -15.95 -1.73 20.63
N VAL A 147 -16.88 -0.88 20.22
CA VAL A 147 -17.10 0.42 20.86
C VAL A 147 -17.59 0.25 22.30
N THR A 148 -18.47 -0.73 22.56
CA THR A 148 -19.01 -0.96 23.92
C THR A 148 -17.94 -1.47 24.89
N TYR A 149 -17.11 -2.44 24.47
CA TYR A 149 -16.13 -3.08 25.36
C TYR A 149 -14.72 -2.48 25.28
N LEU A 150 -14.35 -1.92 24.13
CA LEU A 150 -13.04 -1.34 23.82
C LEU A 150 -13.11 0.16 23.49
N GLY A 151 -14.24 0.84 23.68
CA GLY A 151 -14.35 2.30 23.47
C GLY A 151 -13.51 3.14 24.43
N TRP A 152 -13.00 2.55 25.51
CA TRP A 152 -12.00 3.16 26.38
C TRP A 152 -10.57 3.09 25.79
N PHE A 153 -10.35 2.18 24.83
CA PHE A 153 -9.09 2.00 24.13
C PHE A 153 -9.11 2.87 22.86
N PRO A 154 -8.08 3.69 22.61
CA PRO A 154 -8.03 4.56 21.43
C PRO A 154 -7.71 3.73 20.17
N LEU A 155 -8.71 3.01 19.67
CA LEU A 155 -8.73 2.37 18.33
C LEU A 155 -9.17 3.37 17.26
#